data_AF-A0A535KJJ5-F1
#
_entry.id   AF-A0A535KJJ5-F1
#
_cell.length_a   1.000
_cell.length_b   1.000
_cell.length_c   1.000
_cell.angle_alpha   90.00
_cell.angle_beta   90.00
_cell.angle_gamma   90.00
#
_symmetry.space_group_name_H-M   'P 1'
#
loop_
_entity.id
_entity.type
_entity.pdbx_description
1 polymer ?
#
loop_
_entity_poly.entity_id
_entity_poly.type
_entity_poly.pdbx_seq_one_letter_code
_entity_poly.pdbx_strand_id
1 'polypeptide(L)'
;ELKRRLGHLDAGEIARMDPERLDKIFRERPALHRFPGSMARRVQAMCAAIVNDYGGDAGSVWRDARDGDDLAARIKKLPGFGDMKVRILVAVLAKKFDVKPEGWEKHAATWHSVADVDSAESMAHARDVKREMKAKQ
;
A
#
# COMPACT_ATOMS: atom_id res chain seq x y z
N GLU A 1 -12.54 5.46 8.44
CA GLU A 1 -12.94 6.87 8.21
C GLU A 1 -13.32 7.19 6.77
N LEU A 2 -12.46 7.00 5.75
CA LEU A 2 -12.85 7.28 4.34
C LEU A 2 -14.13 6.51 3.93
N LYS A 3 -14.22 5.21 4.26
CA LYS A 3 -15.44 4.41 4.08
C LYS A 3 -16.67 5.02 4.76
N ARG A 4 -16.51 5.66 5.93
CA ARG A 4 -17.60 6.30 6.67
C ARG A 4 -18.10 7.55 5.94
N ARG A 5 -17.20 8.34 5.34
CA ARG A 5 -17.54 9.56 4.59
C ARG A 5 -18.15 9.26 3.22
N LEU A 6 -17.66 8.22 2.55
CA LEU A 6 -18.14 7.81 1.23
C LEU A 6 -19.34 6.87 1.29
N GLY A 7 -19.46 6.05 2.34
CA GLY A 7 -20.38 4.91 2.43
C GLY A 7 -19.82 3.61 1.85
N HIS A 8 -18.76 3.67 1.02
CA HIS A 8 -18.15 2.53 0.33
C HIS A 8 -16.63 2.70 0.22
N LEU A 9 -15.95 1.68 -0.31
CA LEU A 9 -14.57 1.73 -0.79
C LEU A 9 -14.46 1.10 -2.19
N ASP A 10 -15.53 1.16 -2.96
CA ASP A 10 -15.53 0.68 -4.34
C ASP A 10 -14.49 1.45 -5.18
N ALA A 11 -13.55 0.72 -5.77
CA ALA A 11 -12.45 1.31 -6.52
C ALA A 11 -12.94 1.98 -7.82
N GLY A 12 -13.96 1.43 -8.47
CA GLY A 12 -14.54 1.97 -9.70
C GLY A 12 -15.22 3.32 -9.46
N GLU A 13 -16.02 3.41 -8.41
CA GLU A 13 -16.66 4.66 -7.99
C GLU A 13 -15.62 5.70 -7.62
N ILE A 14 -14.66 5.37 -6.76
CA ILE A 14 -13.62 6.33 -6.33
C ILE A 14 -12.75 6.79 -7.52
N ALA A 15 -12.40 5.89 -8.44
CA ALA A 15 -11.62 6.24 -9.62
C ALA A 15 -12.35 7.25 -10.52
N ARG A 16 -13.68 7.13 -10.66
CA ARG A 16 -14.51 8.03 -11.48
C ARG A 16 -15.03 9.27 -10.76
N MET A 17 -14.82 9.39 -9.45
CA MET A 17 -15.24 10.58 -8.71
C MET A 17 -14.57 11.85 -9.26
N ASP A 18 -15.29 12.97 -9.20
CA ASP A 18 -14.68 14.28 -9.41
C ASP A 18 -13.49 14.45 -8.42
N PRO A 19 -12.26 14.69 -8.91
CA PRO A 19 -11.08 14.90 -8.06
C PRO A 19 -11.26 16.00 -7.01
N GLU A 20 -12.00 17.07 -7.32
CA GLU A 20 -12.26 18.15 -6.36
C GLU A 20 -13.19 17.69 -5.22
N ARG A 21 -14.19 16.86 -5.54
CA ARG A 21 -15.07 16.27 -4.54
C ARG A 21 -14.29 15.36 -3.59
N LEU A 22 -13.40 14.52 -4.11
CA LEU A 22 -12.58 13.64 -3.26
C LEU A 22 -11.59 14.46 -2.42
N ASP A 23 -10.96 15.51 -2.97
CA ASP A 23 -10.10 16.42 -2.22
C ASP A 23 -10.86 17.10 -1.05
N LYS A 24 -12.09 17.59 -1.29
CA LYS A 24 -12.96 18.16 -0.24
C LYS A 24 -13.22 17.15 0.88
N ILE A 25 -13.56 15.91 0.55
CA ILE A 25 -13.80 14.83 1.52
C ILE A 25 -12.55 14.55 2.38
N PHE A 26 -11.36 14.59 1.78
CA PHE A 26 -10.11 14.44 2.52
C PHE A 26 -9.82 15.62 3.47
N ARG A 27 -10.34 16.81 3.17
CA ARG A 27 -10.15 18.05 3.96
C ARG A 27 -11.21 18.30 5.02
N GLU A 28 -12.39 17.68 4.91
CA GLU A 28 -13.43 17.73 5.94
C GLU A 28 -12.82 17.51 7.33
N ARG A 29 -13.14 18.39 8.28
CA ARG A 29 -12.52 18.39 9.61
C ARG A 29 -13.09 17.28 10.50
N PRO A 30 -12.25 16.53 11.24
CA PRO A 30 -10.78 16.53 11.16
C PRO A 30 -10.28 15.92 9.84
N ALA A 31 -9.29 16.54 9.20
CA ALA A 31 -8.78 16.08 7.90
C ALA A 31 -8.30 14.62 7.98
N LEU A 32 -8.54 13.83 6.92
CA LEU A 32 -8.15 12.41 6.88
C LEU A 32 -6.64 12.20 6.98
N HIS A 33 -5.88 13.19 6.52
CA HIS A 33 -4.43 13.16 6.52
C HIS A 33 -3.88 14.58 6.62
N ARG A 34 -2.66 14.72 7.15
CA ARG A 34 -1.95 16.01 7.22
C ARG A 34 -1.63 16.64 5.84
N PHE A 35 -1.68 15.84 4.78
CA PHE A 35 -1.53 16.25 3.39
C PHE A 35 -2.76 15.83 2.57
N PRO A 36 -3.93 16.43 2.81
CA PRO A 36 -5.20 15.88 2.35
C PRO A 36 -5.28 15.81 0.83
N GLY A 37 -4.97 16.88 0.09
CA GLY A 37 -5.07 16.87 -1.37
C GLY A 37 -4.10 15.95 -2.09
N SER A 38 -2.87 15.79 -1.58
CA SER A 38 -1.92 14.81 -2.14
C SER A 38 -2.39 13.38 -1.91
N MET A 39 -2.99 13.10 -0.75
CA MET A 39 -3.52 11.77 -0.46
C MET A 39 -4.81 11.47 -1.21
N ALA A 40 -5.69 12.45 -1.41
CA ALA A 40 -6.88 12.30 -2.25
C ALA A 40 -6.49 11.85 -3.67
N ARG A 41 -5.56 12.58 -4.31
CA ARG A 41 -5.04 12.21 -5.64
C ARG A 41 -4.38 10.84 -5.67
N ARG A 42 -3.59 10.50 -4.64
CA ARG A 42 -2.92 9.19 -4.57
C ARG A 42 -3.90 8.04 -4.40
N VAL A 43 -4.94 8.22 -3.58
CA VAL A 43 -5.99 7.20 -3.40
C VAL A 43 -6.79 7.03 -4.69
N GLN A 44 -7.18 8.13 -5.35
CA GLN A 44 -7.86 8.04 -6.64
C GLN A 44 -7.01 7.33 -7.70
N ALA A 45 -5.73 7.67 -7.81
CA ALA A 45 -4.80 7.01 -8.72
C ALA A 45 -4.62 5.52 -8.41
N MET A 46 -4.57 5.15 -7.13
CA MET A 46 -4.54 3.75 -6.70
C MET A 46 -5.80 3.02 -7.15
N CYS A 47 -6.98 3.59 -6.89
CA CYS A 47 -8.26 3.01 -7.32
C CYS A 47 -8.33 2.86 -8.85
N ALA A 48 -7.85 3.84 -9.61
CA ALA A 48 -7.78 3.75 -11.07
C ALA A 48 -6.88 2.61 -11.54
N ALA A 49 -5.69 2.43 -10.93
CA ALA A 49 -4.80 1.31 -11.24
C ALA A 49 -5.46 -0.04 -10.92
N ILE A 50 -6.15 -0.15 -9.78
CA ILE A 50 -6.91 -1.37 -9.44
C ILE A 50 -8.04 -1.66 -10.44
N VAL A 51 -8.74 -0.65 -10.93
CA VAL A 51 -9.78 -0.85 -11.94
C VAL A 51 -9.19 -1.30 -13.28
N ASN A 52 -8.17 -0.58 -13.76
CA ASN A 52 -7.62 -0.78 -15.10
C ASN A 52 -6.86 -2.10 -15.22
N ASP A 53 -6.05 -2.44 -14.22
CA ASP A 53 -5.13 -3.58 -14.31
C ASP A 53 -5.68 -4.83 -13.60
N TYR A 54 -6.66 -4.67 -12.71
CA TYR A 54 -7.12 -5.70 -11.78
C TYR A 54 -8.65 -5.80 -11.70
N GLY A 55 -9.39 -5.18 -12.62
CA GLY A 55 -10.86 -5.31 -12.73
C GLY A 55 -11.64 -4.78 -11.52
N GLY A 56 -11.02 -3.94 -10.69
CA GLY A 56 -11.62 -3.42 -9.45
C GLY A 56 -11.36 -4.28 -8.22
N ASP A 57 -10.76 -5.46 -8.38
CA ASP A 57 -10.46 -6.38 -7.30
C ASP A 57 -9.02 -6.20 -6.80
N ALA A 58 -8.85 -5.37 -5.77
CA ALA A 58 -7.54 -5.07 -5.20
C ALA A 58 -6.78 -6.32 -4.71
N GLY A 59 -7.48 -7.39 -4.33
CA GLY A 59 -6.82 -8.59 -3.81
C GLY A 59 -6.22 -9.48 -4.90
N SER A 60 -6.65 -9.33 -6.16
CA SER A 60 -6.06 -10.04 -7.30
C SER A 60 -4.59 -9.66 -7.54
N VAL A 61 -4.15 -8.50 -7.03
CA VAL A 61 -2.75 -8.06 -7.07
C VAL A 61 -1.81 -9.14 -6.55
N TRP A 62 -2.21 -9.84 -5.48
CA TRP A 62 -1.40 -10.90 -4.88
C TRP A 62 -1.98 -12.31 -5.04
N ARG A 63 -3.31 -12.47 -5.07
CA ARG A 63 -3.90 -13.80 -5.26
C ARG A 63 -3.57 -14.41 -6.62
N ASP A 64 -3.44 -13.57 -7.65
CA ASP A 64 -3.26 -14.03 -9.03
C ASP A 64 -1.79 -13.87 -9.49
N ALA A 65 -0.87 -13.57 -8.56
CA ALA A 65 0.55 -13.50 -8.86
C ALA A 65 1.09 -14.92 -9.11
N ARG A 66 1.81 -15.11 -10.22
CA ARG A 66 2.32 -16.43 -10.63
C ARG A 66 3.47 -16.91 -9.75
N ASP A 67 4.34 -15.99 -9.36
CA ASP A 67 5.55 -16.21 -8.58
C ASP A 67 5.93 -14.92 -7.83
N GLY A 68 7.04 -14.95 -7.10
CA GLY A 68 7.57 -13.79 -6.38
C GLY A 68 8.02 -12.64 -7.28
N ASP A 69 8.54 -12.92 -8.48
CA ASP A 69 8.94 -11.89 -9.45
C ASP A 69 7.70 -11.14 -9.99
N ASP A 70 6.63 -11.87 -10.33
CA ASP A 70 5.33 -11.33 -10.76
C ASP A 70 4.66 -10.54 -9.62
N LEU A 71 4.62 -11.07 -8.39
CA LEU A 71 4.09 -10.37 -7.23
C LEU A 71 4.79 -9.02 -7.01
N ALA A 72 6.12 -9.02 -7.02
CA ALA A 72 6.91 -7.81 -6.83
C ALA A 72 6.68 -6.80 -7.97
N ALA A 73 6.60 -7.27 -9.21
CA ALA A 73 6.31 -6.43 -10.37
C ALA A 73 4.91 -5.81 -10.31
N ARG A 74 3.89 -6.58 -9.92
CA ARG A 74 2.51 -6.11 -9.73
C ARG A 74 2.41 -5.02 -8.67
N ILE A 75 3.03 -5.24 -7.51
CA ILE A 75 3.09 -4.24 -6.43
C ILE A 75 3.84 -2.99 -6.87
N LYS A 76 4.97 -3.13 -7.57
CA LYS A 76 5.81 -2.01 -8.01
C LYS A 76 5.11 -1.09 -9.02
N LYS A 77 4.18 -1.63 -9.82
CA LYS A 77 3.34 -0.83 -10.73
C LYS A 77 2.32 0.04 -10.00
N LEU A 78 1.96 -0.28 -8.76
CA LEU A 78 0.96 0.47 -8.01
C LEU A 78 1.47 1.87 -7.63
N PRO A 79 0.63 2.92 -7.73
CA PRO A 79 1.03 4.29 -7.41
C PRO A 79 1.64 4.45 -6.02
N GLY A 80 2.90 4.88 -5.99
CA GLY A 80 3.60 5.20 -4.74
C GLY A 80 4.37 4.05 -4.09
N PHE A 81 4.52 2.90 -4.78
CA PHE A 81 5.37 1.79 -4.39
C PHE A 81 6.72 1.83 -5.13
N GLY A 82 7.77 2.28 -4.42
CA GLY A 82 9.16 2.08 -4.84
C GLY A 82 9.76 0.82 -4.22
N ASP A 83 10.98 0.46 -4.61
CA ASP A 83 11.64 -0.82 -4.26
C ASP A 83 11.59 -1.16 -2.77
N MET A 84 11.87 -0.20 -1.89
CA MET A 84 11.80 -0.42 -0.44
C MET A 84 10.39 -0.79 0.03
N LYS A 85 9.35 -0.16 -0.52
CA LYS A 85 7.96 -0.45 -0.15
C LYS A 85 7.46 -1.75 -0.75
N VAL A 86 7.91 -2.10 -1.95
CA VAL A 86 7.66 -3.42 -2.56
C VAL A 86 8.20 -4.49 -1.62
N ARG A 87 9.45 -4.36 -1.17
CA ARG A 87 10.08 -5.31 -0.26
C ARG A 87 9.34 -5.48 1.06
N ILE A 88 8.94 -4.36 1.64
CA ILE A 88 8.16 -4.36 2.88
C ILE A 88 6.79 -5.00 2.66
N LEU A 89 6.07 -4.67 1.58
CA LEU A 89 4.73 -5.22 1.35
C LEU A 89 4.77 -6.72 1.07
N VAL A 90 5.74 -7.20 0.29
CA VAL A 90 5.96 -8.66 0.08
C VAL A 90 6.20 -9.35 1.42
N ALA A 91 7.04 -8.79 2.29
CA ALA A 91 7.26 -9.35 3.63
C ALA A 91 5.99 -9.33 4.50
N VAL A 92 5.18 -8.26 4.46
CA VAL A 92 3.89 -8.20 5.18
C VAL A 92 2.95 -9.29 4.69
N LEU A 93 2.79 -9.42 3.37
CA LEU A 93 1.93 -10.41 2.74
C LEU A 93 2.30 -11.84 3.17
N ALA A 94 3.59 -12.18 3.14
CA ALA A 94 4.06 -13.50 3.54
C ALA A 94 3.95 -13.75 5.05
N LYS A 95 4.40 -12.80 5.89
CA LYS A 95 4.51 -13.00 7.35
C LYS A 95 3.18 -12.86 8.09
N LYS A 96 2.26 -12.02 7.58
CA LYS A 96 1.00 -11.69 8.27
C LYS A 96 -0.25 -12.27 7.59
N PHE A 97 -0.16 -12.60 6.30
CA PHE A 97 -1.31 -13.06 5.50
C PHE A 97 -1.07 -14.37 4.75
N ASP A 98 0.07 -15.03 4.99
CA ASP A 98 0.45 -16.32 4.39
C ASP A 98 0.44 -16.36 2.85
N VAL A 99 0.60 -15.20 2.21
CA VAL A 99 0.73 -15.08 0.75
C VAL A 99 2.20 -15.30 0.37
N LYS A 100 2.53 -16.52 -0.05
CA LYS A 100 3.91 -16.99 -0.30
C LYS A 100 4.05 -17.66 -1.68
N PRO A 101 3.87 -16.92 -2.79
CA PRO A 101 4.13 -17.48 -4.12
C PRO A 101 5.62 -17.86 -4.25
N GLU A 102 5.94 -18.84 -5.08
CA GLU A 102 7.30 -19.36 -5.23
C GLU A 102 8.32 -18.24 -5.47
N GLY A 103 9.42 -18.22 -4.69
CA GLY A 103 10.50 -17.24 -4.84
C GLY A 103 10.21 -15.84 -4.27
N TRP A 104 9.14 -15.66 -3.48
CA TRP A 104 8.79 -14.38 -2.84
C TRP A 104 9.92 -13.82 -1.95
N GLU A 105 10.75 -14.68 -1.36
CA GLU A 105 11.82 -14.30 -0.42
C GLU A 105 12.84 -13.36 -1.06
N LYS A 106 13.11 -13.52 -2.37
CA LYS A 106 14.02 -12.66 -3.16
C LYS A 106 13.59 -11.19 -3.13
N HIS A 107 12.29 -10.95 -2.99
CA HIS A 107 11.70 -9.62 -2.97
C HIS A 107 11.20 -9.21 -1.60
N ALA A 108 11.42 -9.99 -0.54
CA ALA A 108 11.02 -9.62 0.81
C ALA A 108 12.07 -8.70 1.47
N ALA A 109 11.63 -7.83 2.37
CA ALA A 109 12.52 -7.12 3.27
C ALA A 109 13.25 -8.12 4.19
N THR A 110 14.57 -8.09 4.18
CA THR A 110 15.45 -8.94 5.01
C THR A 110 15.89 -8.27 6.31
N TRP A 111 15.42 -7.05 6.55
CA TRP A 111 15.67 -6.27 7.76
C TRP A 111 14.37 -6.11 8.56
N HIS A 112 14.51 -5.80 9.85
CA HIS A 112 13.36 -5.58 10.72
C HIS A 112 12.51 -4.40 10.22
N SER A 113 11.27 -4.70 9.85
CA SER A 113 10.35 -3.75 9.22
C SER A 113 8.97 -3.81 9.87
N VAL A 114 8.00 -3.08 9.33
CA VAL A 114 6.61 -3.18 9.79
C VAL A 114 6.03 -4.60 9.60
N ALA A 115 6.63 -5.43 8.74
CA ALA A 115 6.26 -6.84 8.60
C ALA A 115 6.56 -7.67 9.86
N ASP A 116 7.46 -7.19 10.72
CA ASP A 116 7.97 -7.87 11.92
C ASP A 116 7.36 -7.30 13.22
N VAL A 117 6.49 -6.30 13.10
CA VAL A 117 5.89 -5.61 14.25
C VAL A 117 4.77 -6.46 14.86
N ASP A 118 4.91 -6.76 16.14
CA ASP A 118 3.93 -7.43 17.00
C ASP A 118 3.69 -6.69 18.33
N SER A 119 4.50 -5.67 18.61
CA SER A 119 4.55 -4.94 19.87
C SER A 119 5.02 -3.51 19.66
N ALA A 120 4.82 -2.65 20.67
CA ALA A 120 5.29 -1.26 20.63
C ALA A 120 6.82 -1.17 20.57
N GLU A 121 7.52 -2.08 21.25
CA GLU A 121 8.99 -2.19 21.22
C GLU A 121 9.48 -2.59 19.84
N SER A 122 8.89 -3.63 19.23
CA SER A 122 9.21 -4.04 17.86
C SER A 122 8.94 -2.91 16.84
N MET A 123 7.92 -2.09 17.05
CA MET A 123 7.66 -0.89 16.24
C MET A 123 8.75 0.17 16.40
N ALA A 124 9.26 0.39 17.63
CA ALA A 124 10.38 1.30 17.87
C ALA A 124 11.63 0.82 17.13
N HIS A 125 11.96 -0.47 17.22
CA HIS A 125 13.08 -1.06 16.49
C HIS A 125 12.95 -0.87 14.97
N ALA A 126 11.77 -1.12 14.39
CA ALA A 126 11.53 -0.91 12.95
C ALA A 126 11.71 0.56 12.53
N ARG A 127 11.43 1.52 13.42
CA ARG A 127 11.68 2.96 13.17
C ARG A 127 13.18 3.26 13.19
N ASP A 128 13.94 2.65 14.08
CA ASP A 128 15.39 2.85 14.17
C ASP A 128 16.12 2.24 12.99
N VAL A 129 15.80 1.01 12.58
CA VAL A 129 16.33 0.41 11.34
C VAL A 129 16.05 1.31 10.13
N LYS A 130 14.83 1.85 10.02
CA LYS A 130 14.48 2.78 8.94
C LYS A 130 15.29 4.09 9.00
N ARG A 131 15.61 4.62 10.19
CA ARG A 131 16.44 5.82 10.35
C ARG A 131 17.88 5.55 9.89
N GLU A 132 18.45 4.42 10.31
CA GLU A 132 19.80 4.01 9.92
C GLU A 132 19.93 3.79 8.41
N MET A 133 18.94 3.15 7.78
CA MET A 133 18.93 2.96 6.33
C MET A 133 18.88 4.29 5.58
N LYS A 134 18.12 5.27 6.07
CA LYS A 134 18.07 6.61 5.49
C LYS A 134 19.37 7.38 5.65
N ALA A 135 20.10 7.17 6.74
CA ALA A 135 21.38 7.83 6.97
C ALA A 135 22.49 7.29 6.05
N LYS A 136 22.31 6.10 5.47
CA LYS A 136 23.25 5.44 4.56
C LYS A 136 22.93 5.67 3.06
N GLN A 137 21.83 6.37 2.76
CA GLN A 137 21.42 6.76 1.39
C GLN A 137 21.80 8.20 1.12
#